data_AF-A0A810CT75-F1
#
_entry.id   AF-A0A810CT75-F1
#
_cell.length_a   1.000
_cell.length_b   1.000
_cell.length_c   1.000
_cell.angle_alpha   90.00
_cell.angle_beta   90.00
_cell.angle_gamma   90.00
#
_symmetry.space_group_name_H-M   'P 1'
#
loop_
_entity.id
_entity.type
_entity.pdbx_description
1 polymer ?
#
loop_
_entity_poly.entity_id
_entity_poly.type
_entity_poly.pdbx_seq_one_letter_code
_entity_poly.pdbx_strand_id
1 'polypeptide(L)'
;MIKGWGRPFEEPIEVDGRSLATLREAGEYIAALPKREHDAPEWRAAMEALLLVVERGGPTMFARIGVMRALNRHYVPEINPKGKEPHWGRRKLKRKL
;
A
#
# COMPACT_ATOMS: atom_id res chain seq x y z
N MET A 1 -18.60 9.89 -12.82
CA MET A 1 -17.37 9.41 -12.14
C MET A 1 -16.68 10.57 -11.46
N ILE A 2 -16.47 10.51 -10.15
CA ILE A 2 -15.67 11.52 -9.43
C ILE A 2 -14.22 11.39 -9.93
N LYS A 3 -13.60 12.50 -10.33
CA LYS A 3 -12.20 12.55 -10.80
C LYS A 3 -11.31 13.27 -9.78
N GLY A 4 -10.02 13.01 -9.87
CA GLY A 4 -9.02 13.66 -9.02
C GLY A 4 -9.14 13.30 -7.54
N TRP A 5 -8.82 14.26 -6.67
CA TRP A 5 -8.70 14.07 -5.22
C TRP A 5 -9.96 13.57 -4.50
N GLY A 6 -11.16 13.80 -5.04
CA GLY A 6 -12.40 13.37 -4.42
C GLY A 6 -12.70 11.87 -4.58
N ARG A 7 -11.85 11.10 -5.26
CA ARG A 7 -12.11 9.68 -5.50
C ARG A 7 -12.04 8.89 -4.19
N PRO A 8 -13.04 8.04 -3.90
CA PRO A 8 -13.00 7.16 -2.75
C PRO A 8 -12.04 5.99 -2.99
N PHE A 9 -11.45 5.49 -1.91
CA PHE A 9 -10.89 4.15 -1.89
C PHE A 9 -12.02 3.12 -1.98
N GLU A 10 -11.73 1.97 -2.59
CA GLU A 10 -12.67 0.83 -2.58
C GLU A 10 -12.85 0.28 -1.15
N GLU A 11 -11.75 0.22 -0.41
CA GLU A 11 -11.72 -0.05 1.03
C GLU A 11 -11.03 1.11 1.74
N PRO A 12 -11.72 1.84 2.62
CA PRO A 12 -11.12 2.92 3.42
C PRO A 12 -9.88 2.48 4.20
N ILE A 13 -9.05 3.45 4.58
CA ILE A 13 -7.83 3.21 5.35
C ILE A 13 -8.10 3.64 6.79
N GLU A 14 -8.09 2.68 7.72
CA GLU A 14 -8.24 2.95 9.14
C GLU A 14 -6.89 3.34 9.76
N VAL A 15 -6.83 4.51 10.40
CA VAL A 15 -5.62 5.06 11.04
C VAL A 15 -6.02 5.74 12.35
N ASP A 16 -5.48 5.26 13.48
CA ASP A 16 -5.71 5.84 14.81
C ASP A 16 -7.20 6.09 15.16
N GLY A 17 -8.08 5.18 14.73
CA GLY A 17 -9.53 5.29 14.94
C GLY A 17 -10.25 6.24 13.97
N ARG A 18 -9.55 6.78 12.96
CA ARG A 18 -10.09 7.57 11.86
C ARG A 18 -10.09 6.75 10.57
N SER A 19 -11.20 6.80 9.85
CA SER A 19 -11.30 6.25 8.50
C SER A 19 -10.94 7.32 7.45
N LEU A 20 -9.96 7.03 6.59
CA LEU A 20 -9.62 7.83 5.42
C LEU A 20 -10.32 7.21 4.20
N ALA A 21 -11.44 7.78 3.79
CA ALA A 21 -12.30 7.24 2.74
C ALA A 21 -11.87 7.69 1.33
N THR A 22 -11.18 8.82 1.20
CA THR A 22 -10.84 9.43 -0.10
C THR A 22 -9.34 9.72 -0.28
N LEU A 23 -8.91 9.87 -1.53
CA LEU A 23 -7.54 10.30 -1.86
C LEU A 23 -7.19 11.66 -1.22
N ARG A 24 -8.17 12.57 -1.11
CA ARG A 24 -8.00 13.86 -0.44
C ARG A 24 -7.69 13.69 1.04
N GLU A 25 -8.49 12.91 1.76
CA GLU A 25 -8.29 12.68 3.19
C GLU A 25 -6.95 12.00 3.47
N ALA A 26 -6.53 11.08 2.61
CA ALA A 26 -5.19 10.50 2.68
C ALA A 26 -4.08 11.54 2.43
N GLY A 27 -4.24 12.42 1.44
CA GLY A 27 -3.29 13.50 1.17
C GLY A 27 -3.18 14.49 2.33
N GLU A 28 -4.32 14.89 2.90
CA GLU A 28 -4.39 15.76 4.09
C GLU A 28 -3.75 15.10 5.31
N TYR A 29 -3.98 13.80 5.52
CA TYR A 29 -3.35 13.04 6.58
C TYR A 29 -1.83 13.05 6.45
N ILE A 30 -1.30 12.76 5.25
CA ILE A 30 0.15 12.77 5.00
C ILE A 30 0.71 14.18 5.22
N ALA A 31 0.06 15.21 4.69
CA ALA A 31 0.51 16.60 4.83
C ALA A 31 0.55 17.10 6.29
N ALA A 32 -0.29 16.53 7.16
CA ALA A 32 -0.33 16.87 8.58
C ALA A 32 0.73 16.14 9.43
N LEU A 33 1.49 15.20 8.86
CA LEU A 33 2.52 14.46 9.60
C LEU A 33 3.65 15.39 10.07
N PRO A 34 4.28 15.10 11.22
CA PRO A 34 5.50 15.77 11.63
C PRO A 34 6.57 15.65 10.53
N LYS A 35 7.36 16.72 10.32
CA LYS A 35 8.33 16.80 9.21
C LYS A 35 9.21 15.56 9.07
N ARG A 36 9.70 15.01 10.19
CA ARG A 36 10.54 13.81 10.20
C ARG A 36 9.83 12.59 9.60
N GLU A 37 8.54 12.44 9.87
CA GLU A 37 7.74 11.35 9.32
C GLU A 37 7.35 11.65 7.87
N HIS A 38 6.89 12.87 7.58
CA HIS A 38 6.57 13.30 6.22
C HIS A 38 7.76 13.09 5.25
N ASP A 39 8.99 13.36 5.69
CA ASP A 39 10.20 13.20 4.89
C ASP A 39 10.71 11.75 4.76
N ALA A 40 10.11 10.80 5.48
CA ALA A 40 10.49 9.40 5.37
C ALA A 40 10.21 8.86 3.95
N PRO A 41 11.08 8.00 3.39
CA PRO A 41 10.94 7.49 2.02
C PRO A 41 9.58 6.84 1.75
N GLU A 42 9.01 6.15 2.72
CA GLU A 42 7.73 5.45 2.58
C GLU A 42 6.56 6.44 2.47
N TRP A 43 6.59 7.54 3.23
CA TRP A 43 5.58 8.59 3.18
C TRP A 43 5.68 9.41 1.89
N ARG A 44 6.89 9.69 1.39
CA ARG A 44 7.10 10.29 0.07
C ARG A 44 6.56 9.40 -1.05
N ALA A 45 6.87 8.10 -1.02
CA ALA A 45 6.34 7.16 -2.00
C ALA A 45 4.81 7.04 -1.93
N ALA A 46 4.21 7.14 -0.74
CA ALA A 46 2.76 7.17 -0.59
C ALA A 46 2.14 8.42 -1.24
N MET A 47 2.75 9.60 -1.06
CA MET A 47 2.31 10.84 -1.71
C MET A 47 2.46 10.76 -3.23
N GLU A 48 3.56 10.21 -3.75
CA GLU A 48 3.75 9.99 -5.19
C GLU A 48 2.68 9.05 -5.77
N ALA A 49 2.35 7.97 -5.05
CA ALA A 49 1.29 7.06 -5.47
C ALA A 49 -0.10 7.75 -5.49
N LEU A 50 -0.39 8.63 -4.52
CA LEU A 50 -1.60 9.45 -4.53
C LEU A 50 -1.64 10.35 -5.77
N LEU A 51 -0.58 11.11 -6.02
CA LEU A 51 -0.48 12.03 -7.17
C LEU A 51 -0.64 11.28 -8.50
N LEU A 52 0.04 10.14 -8.65
CA LEU A 52 -0.07 9.32 -9.86
C LEU A 52 -1.52 8.89 -10.14
N VAL A 53 -2.25 8.48 -9.11
CA VAL A 53 -3.66 8.06 -9.24
C VAL A 53 -4.57 9.26 -9.55
N VAL A 54 -4.31 10.41 -8.93
CA VAL A 54 -5.06 11.65 -9.14
C VAL A 54 -4.87 12.17 -10.57
N GLU A 55 -3.62 12.22 -11.05
CA GLU A 55 -3.26 12.81 -12.34
C GLU A 55 -3.55 11.87 -13.51
N ARG A 56 -3.17 10.59 -13.39
CA ARG A 56 -3.22 9.63 -14.50
C ARG A 56 -4.47 8.75 -14.49
N GLY A 57 -5.28 8.81 -13.43
CA GLY A 57 -6.55 8.10 -13.37
C GLY A 57 -6.43 6.59 -13.19
N GLY A 58 -5.51 6.11 -12.35
CA GLY A 58 -5.32 4.68 -12.05
C GLY A 58 -6.28 4.12 -10.97
N PRO A 59 -6.19 2.81 -10.67
CA PRO A 59 -6.86 2.20 -9.52
C PRO A 59 -6.45 2.85 -8.19
N THR A 60 -7.42 3.17 -7.33
CA THR A 60 -7.16 3.78 -6.01
C THR A 60 -6.44 2.84 -5.05
N MET A 61 -6.44 1.54 -5.36
CA MET A 61 -5.66 0.52 -4.64
C MET A 61 -4.14 0.81 -4.64
N PHE A 62 -3.59 1.43 -5.70
CA PHE A 62 -2.16 1.81 -5.71
C PHE A 62 -1.83 2.83 -4.63
N ALA A 63 -2.64 3.88 -4.53
CA ALA A 63 -2.52 4.87 -3.48
C ALA A 63 -2.71 4.23 -2.09
N ARG A 64 -3.70 3.34 -1.95
CA ARG A 64 -3.95 2.61 -0.71
C ARG A 64 -2.74 1.80 -0.26
N ILE A 65 -2.12 1.03 -1.16
CA ILE A 65 -0.93 0.24 -0.85
C ILE A 65 0.22 1.15 -0.40
N GLY A 66 0.43 2.29 -1.07
CA GLY A 66 1.43 3.27 -0.69
C GLY A 66 1.27 3.74 0.76
N VAL A 67 0.07 4.20 1.11
CA VAL A 67 -0.28 4.66 2.46
C VAL A 67 -0.13 3.53 3.49
N MET A 68 -0.64 2.33 3.19
CA MET A 68 -0.55 1.18 4.09
C MET A 68 0.90 0.76 4.36
N ARG A 69 1.80 0.81 3.37
CA ARG A 69 3.22 0.56 3.61
C ARG A 69 3.85 1.63 4.51
N ALA A 70 3.50 2.89 4.33
CA ALA A 70 4.05 3.98 5.13
C ALA A 70 3.59 3.94 6.59
N LEU A 71 2.33 3.55 6.82
CA LEU A 71 1.81 3.25 8.16
C LEU A 71 2.59 2.10 8.81
N ASN A 72 2.87 1.04 8.05
CA ASN A 72 3.59 -0.14 8.51
C ASN A 72 5.13 -0.05 8.41
N ARG A 73 5.73 1.14 8.20
CA ARG A 73 7.17 1.29 7.92
C ARG A 73 8.10 0.74 9.01
N HIS A 74 7.62 0.65 10.25
CA HIS A 74 8.37 0.12 11.40
C HIS A 74 7.98 -1.31 11.78
N TYR A 75 7.05 -1.93 11.04
CA TYR A 75 6.60 -3.28 11.31
C TYR A 75 7.39 -4.27 10.46
N VAL A 76 8.08 -5.19 11.13
CA VAL A 76 8.67 -6.37 10.50
C VAL A 76 7.73 -7.55 10.76
N PRO A 77 7.06 -8.10 9.72
CA PRO A 77 6.23 -9.27 9.91
C PRO A 77 7.08 -10.46 10.36
N GLU A 78 6.65 -11.17 11.39
CA GLU A 78 7.21 -12.48 11.72
C GLU A 78 6.81 -13.49 10.64
N ILE A 79 7.74 -13.79 9.73
CA ILE A 79 7.52 -14.80 8.70
C ILE A 79 7.79 -16.17 9.31
N ASN A 80 6.76 -16.92 9.65
CA ASN A 80 6.91 -18.31 10.07
C ASN A 80 7.39 -19.17 8.88
N PRO A 81 8.62 -19.72 8.91
CA PRO A 81 9.18 -20.46 7.78
C PRO A 81 8.51 -21.83 7.58
N LYS A 82 7.78 -22.36 8.57
CA LYS A 82 7.21 -23.72 8.53
C LYS A 82 6.20 -23.97 7.41
N GLY A 83 5.65 -22.93 6.79
CA GLY A 83 4.70 -23.05 5.67
C GLY A 83 5.31 -22.97 4.27
N LYS A 84 6.62 -22.73 4.15
CA LYS A 84 7.30 -22.63 2.84
C LYS A 84 7.84 -23.96 2.33
N GLU A 85 7.59 -25.06 3.03
CA GLU A 85 7.91 -26.37 2.50
C GLU A 85 7.05 -26.64 1.26
N PRO A 86 7.65 -26.86 0.08
CA PRO A 86 6.87 -27.18 -1.10
C PRO A 86 6.13 -28.51 -0.86
N HIS A 87 4.81 -28.44 -0.73
CA HIS A 87 3.94 -29.62 -0.64
C HIS A 87 4.05 -30.52 -1.88
N TRP A 88 4.53 -29.97 -3.00
CA TRP A 88 4.91 -30.73 -4.17
C TRP A 88 6.28 -31.36 -3.91
N GLY A 89 6.30 -32.61 -3.43
CA GLY A 89 7.54 -33.38 -3.38
C GLY A 89 8.26 -33.43 -4.74
N ARG A 90 9.55 -33.76 -4.75
CA ARG A 90 10.38 -33.83 -5.97
C ARG A 90 9.74 -34.78 -7.01
N ARG A 91 8.98 -34.25 -7.96
CA ARG A 91 8.49 -35.02 -9.12
C ARG A 91 9.68 -35.38 -10.00
N LYS A 92 10.03 -36.67 -10.06
CA LYS A 92 11.02 -37.19 -11.00
C LYS A 92 10.38 -37.28 -12.39
N LEU A 93 10.55 -36.26 -13.21
CA LEU A 93 10.21 -36.31 -14.64
C LEU A 93 11.33 -37.08 -15.38
N LYS A 94 11.01 -38.25 -15.94
CA LYS A 94 11.90 -38.93 -16.89
C LYS A 94 11.90 -38.12 -18.19
N ARG A 95 13.00 -37.44 -18.49
CA ARG A 95 13.26 -36.92 -19.83
C ARG A 95 13.67 -38.10 -20.70
N LYS A 96 12.89 -38.41 -21.73
CA LYS A 96 13.31 -39.32 -22.79
C LYS A 96 14.25 -38.54 -23.72
N LEU A 97 15.44 -39.09 -23.96
CA LEU A 97 16.32 -38.70 -25.06
C LEU A 97 15.77 -39.29 -26.36
#